data_AF-A0A1M6JNT1-F1
#
_entry.id   AF-A0A1M6JNT1-F1
#
_cell.length_a   1.000
_cell.length_b   1.000
_cell.length_c   1.000
_cell.angle_alpha   90.00
_cell.angle_beta   90.00
_cell.angle_gamma   90.00
#
_symmetry.space_group_name_H-M   'P 1'
#
loop_
_entity.id
_entity.type
_entity.pdbx_description
1 polymer ?
#
loop_
_entity_poly.entity_id
_entity_poly.type
_entity_poly.pdbx_seq_one_letter_code
_entity_poly.pdbx_strand_id
1 'polypeptide(L)'
;MINYYLPSPQFLTGANAISIVSHPLEIQPGNPVKIVKPWFGNLCAVQLPDGMIHRRFAWFELRPENPCVTPHTPGSFATVISTTGHGNPPHVKVGTRVRIVKCIPTTFYDLKLSNGKYHRWLAEFELANPI
;
A
#
# COMPACT_ATOMS: atom_id res chain seq x y z
N MET A 1 -13.04 20.28 15.55
CA MET A 1 -13.39 18.85 15.51
C MET A 1 -13.58 18.45 14.06
N ILE A 2 -12.66 17.68 13.49
CA ILE A 2 -12.84 17.10 12.14
C ILE A 2 -13.59 15.79 12.35
N ASN A 3 -14.78 15.68 11.76
CA ASN A 3 -15.63 14.50 11.87
C ASN A 3 -15.02 13.39 10.99
N TYR A 4 -14.34 12.41 11.61
CA TYR A 4 -13.78 11.26 10.90
C TYR A 4 -14.89 10.28 10.53
N TYR A 5 -15.72 10.62 9.55
CA TYR A 5 -16.41 9.58 8.80
C TYR A 5 -15.33 8.79 8.06
N LEU A 6 -15.05 7.57 8.52
CA LEU A 6 -14.27 6.62 7.74
C LEU A 6 -15.04 6.40 6.44
N PRO A 7 -14.50 6.79 5.26
CA PRO A 7 -15.18 6.54 4.02
C PRO A 7 -15.41 5.04 3.89
N SER A 8 -16.66 4.65 3.60
CA SER A 8 -16.96 3.25 3.33
C SER A 8 -16.17 2.79 2.10
N PRO A 9 -15.50 1.64 2.14
CA PRO A 9 -14.75 1.14 0.99
C PRO A 9 -15.70 0.92 -0.19
N GLN A 10 -15.30 1.40 -1.37
CA GLN A 10 -16.04 1.19 -2.62
C GLN A 10 -16.14 -0.30 -2.96
N PHE A 11 -15.09 -1.08 -2.67
CA PHE A 11 -15.06 -2.50 -2.95
C PHE A 11 -15.07 -3.31 -1.65
N LEU A 12 -16.06 -4.20 -1.50
CA LEU A 12 -16.17 -5.05 -0.32
C LEU A 12 -15.37 -6.35 -0.49
N THR A 13 -15.10 -7.04 0.63
CA THR A 13 -14.48 -8.37 0.60
C THR A 13 -15.25 -9.30 -0.35
N GLY A 14 -14.52 -9.97 -1.23
CA GLY A 14 -15.05 -10.87 -2.24
C GLY A 14 -15.43 -10.20 -3.56
N ALA A 15 -15.50 -8.87 -3.62
CA ALA A 15 -15.79 -8.14 -4.86
C ALA A 15 -14.68 -8.34 -5.90
N ASN A 16 -15.06 -8.30 -7.18
CA ASN A 16 -14.13 -8.23 -8.29
C ASN A 16 -13.86 -6.77 -8.64
N ALA A 17 -12.63 -6.46 -8.99
CA ALA A 17 -12.20 -5.15 -9.48
C ALA A 17 -11.17 -5.33 -10.59
N ILE A 18 -10.85 -4.24 -11.28
CA ILE A 18 -9.80 -4.18 -12.30
C ILE A 18 -8.73 -3.21 -11.81
N SER A 19 -7.45 -3.60 -11.87
CA SER A 19 -6.37 -2.66 -11.62
C SER A 19 -6.21 -1.71 -12.80
N ILE A 20 -6.04 -0.41 -12.53
CA ILE A 20 -5.77 0.61 -13.56
C ILE A 20 -4.33 1.11 -13.55
N VAL A 21 -3.46 0.49 -12.72
CA VAL A 21 -2.06 0.86 -12.57
C VAL A 21 -1.14 -0.32 -12.88
N SER A 22 0.14 -0.01 -13.11
CA SER A 22 1.19 -1.02 -13.21
C SER A 22 1.96 -1.08 -11.89
N HIS A 23 1.98 -2.27 -11.26
CA HIS A 23 2.89 -2.61 -10.17
C HIS A 23 3.75 -3.80 -10.65
N PRO A 24 4.87 -3.53 -11.32
CA PRO A 24 5.78 -4.57 -11.77
C PRO A 24 6.28 -5.43 -10.59
N LEU A 25 6.45 -6.74 -10.76
CA LEU A 25 6.29 -7.54 -11.99
C LEU A 25 4.88 -8.12 -12.20
N GLU A 26 3.97 -7.96 -11.24
CA GLU A 26 2.82 -8.86 -11.11
C GLU A 26 1.48 -8.26 -11.56
N ILE A 27 1.36 -6.92 -11.59
CA ILE A 27 0.12 -6.23 -11.94
C ILE A 27 0.36 -5.30 -13.12
N GLN A 28 -0.49 -5.44 -14.13
CA GLN A 28 -0.62 -4.49 -15.23
C GLN A 28 -2.04 -3.89 -15.23
N PRO A 29 -2.22 -2.72 -15.84
CA PRO A 29 -3.55 -2.18 -16.07
C PRO A 29 -4.43 -3.18 -16.83
N GLY A 30 -5.68 -3.33 -16.40
CA GLY A 30 -6.61 -4.32 -16.93
C GLY A 30 -6.60 -5.67 -16.19
N ASN A 31 -5.60 -5.94 -15.33
CA ASN A 31 -5.59 -7.19 -14.58
C ASN A 31 -6.81 -7.28 -13.64
N PRO A 32 -7.60 -8.38 -13.72
CA PRO A 32 -8.68 -8.61 -12.77
C PRO A 32 -8.10 -9.00 -11.41
N VAL A 33 -8.71 -8.48 -10.36
CA VAL A 33 -8.34 -8.75 -8.97
C VAL A 33 -9.60 -9.05 -8.15
N LYS A 34 -9.44 -9.89 -7.14
CA LYS A 34 -10.47 -10.16 -6.15
C LYS A 34 -10.09 -9.52 -4.82
N ILE A 35 -10.97 -8.69 -4.27
CA ILE A 35 -10.75 -8.05 -2.97
C ILE A 35 -10.77 -9.11 -1.88
N VAL A 36 -9.71 -9.16 -1.09
CA VAL A 36 -9.64 -10.01 0.09
C VAL A 36 -10.07 -9.21 1.31
N LYS A 37 -9.50 -8.02 1.52
CA LYS A 37 -9.82 -7.20 2.68
C LYS A 37 -9.60 -5.70 2.42
N PRO A 38 -10.59 -4.83 2.72
CA PRO A 38 -10.38 -3.39 2.77
C PRO A 38 -9.65 -2.98 4.04
N TRP A 39 -8.82 -1.95 3.91
CA TRP A 39 -8.13 -1.26 4.99
C TRP A 39 -8.29 0.24 4.81
N PHE A 40 -8.25 0.98 5.93
CA PHE A 40 -8.23 2.43 5.91
C PHE A 40 -7.06 2.95 6.73
N GLY A 41 -6.38 3.96 6.21
CA GLY A 41 -5.28 4.64 6.88
C GLY A 41 -4.29 5.23 5.90
N ASN A 42 -3.08 5.49 6.38
CA ASN A 42 -2.03 6.05 5.56
C ASN A 42 -1.35 4.98 4.69
N LEU A 43 -1.31 5.24 3.39
CA LEU A 43 -0.58 4.42 2.43
C LEU A 43 0.56 5.26 1.85
N CYS A 44 1.78 4.75 1.98
CA CYS A 44 3.00 5.50 1.84
C CYS A 44 3.83 5.07 0.63
N ALA A 45 4.38 6.06 -0.05
CA ALA A 45 5.54 5.91 -0.93
C ALA A 45 6.79 6.26 -0.14
N VAL A 46 7.83 5.43 -0.29
CA VAL A 46 9.10 5.61 0.42
C VAL A 46 10.26 5.58 -0.55
N GLN A 47 11.34 6.26 -0.21
CA GLN A 47 12.61 6.16 -0.90
C GLN A 47 13.50 5.17 -0.15
N LEU A 48 13.98 4.16 -0.89
CA LEU A 48 14.89 3.14 -0.42
C LEU A 48 16.33 3.69 -0.32
N PRO A 49 17.26 2.98 0.36
CA PRO A 49 18.65 3.42 0.48
C PRO A 49 19.39 3.62 -0.84
N ASP A 50 19.00 2.91 -1.90
CA ASP A 50 19.54 3.04 -3.26
C ASP A 50 18.97 4.26 -4.03
N GLY A 51 18.08 5.02 -3.40
CA GLY A 51 17.41 6.18 -3.99
C GLY A 51 16.13 5.86 -4.76
N MET A 52 15.79 4.58 -4.98
CA MET A 52 14.58 4.17 -5.69
C MET A 52 13.32 4.41 -4.86
N ILE A 53 12.21 4.72 -5.55
CA ILE A 53 10.91 4.88 -4.91
C ILE A 53 10.17 3.55 -4.91
N HIS A 54 9.81 3.07 -3.72
CA HIS A 54 8.92 1.94 -3.55
C HIS A 54 7.50 2.38 -3.22
N ARG A 55 6.53 1.73 -3.88
CA ARG A 55 5.10 1.88 -3.65
C ARG A 55 4.46 0.49 -3.60
N ARG A 56 3.68 0.15 -2.58
CA ARG A 56 3.17 0.97 -1.46
C ARG A 56 3.46 0.27 -0.13
N PHE A 57 3.77 1.03 0.92
CA PHE A 57 3.80 0.53 2.30
C PHE A 57 2.58 1.06 3.07
N ALA A 58 1.89 0.19 3.80
CA ALA A 58 0.91 0.63 4.77
C ALA A 58 1.61 1.22 6.01
N TRP A 59 0.99 2.20 6.66
CA TRP A 59 1.57 2.91 7.80
C TRP A 59 2.00 1.99 8.96
N PHE A 60 1.33 0.85 9.15
CA PHE A 60 1.67 -0.12 10.20
C PHE A 60 2.83 -1.05 9.80
N GLU A 61 3.32 -0.97 8.56
CA GLU A 61 4.52 -1.68 8.12
C GLU A 61 5.80 -0.86 8.36
N LEU A 62 5.62 0.38 8.83
CA LEU A 62 6.68 1.36 9.07
C LEU A 62 6.67 1.79 10.54
N ARG A 63 7.86 1.87 11.14
CA ARG A 63 8.07 2.46 12.46
C ARG A 63 8.80 3.79 12.31
N PRO A 64 8.17 4.95 12.60
CA PRO A 64 8.85 6.24 12.57
C PRO A 64 10.08 6.25 13.48
N GLU A 65 11.19 6.85 13.04
CA GLU A 65 12.39 7.00 13.87
C GLU A 65 12.22 8.07 14.96
N ASN A 66 11.45 9.12 14.66
CA ASN A 66 11.12 10.17 15.61
C ASN A 66 9.60 10.18 15.86
N PRO A 67 9.12 9.60 16.98
CA PRO A 67 7.70 9.58 17.29
C PRO A 67 7.15 10.96 17.71
N CYS A 68 8.02 11.94 17.99
CA CYS A 68 7.62 13.30 18.38
C CYS A 68 7.23 14.17 17.17
N VAL A 69 7.56 13.75 15.95
CA VAL A 69 7.07 14.36 14.71
C VAL A 69 5.83 13.59 14.27
N THR A 70 4.88 14.27 13.60
CA THR A 70 3.73 13.60 12.99
C THR A 70 4.21 12.37 12.20
N PRO A 71 3.79 11.15 12.57
CA PRO A 71 4.25 9.92 11.95
C PRO A 71 4.13 9.99 10.43
N HIS A 72 5.20 9.59 9.75
CA HIS A 72 5.24 9.52 8.30
C HIS A 72 5.05 10.87 7.57
N THR A 73 5.54 11.95 8.17
CA THR A 73 5.69 13.24 7.49
C THR A 73 6.68 13.12 6.32
N PRO A 74 6.40 13.70 5.14
CA PRO A 74 7.35 13.76 4.04
C PRO A 74 8.73 14.26 4.47
N GLY A 75 9.78 13.58 4.00
CA GLY A 75 11.16 13.87 4.33
C GLY A 75 11.69 13.21 5.61
N SER A 76 10.81 12.76 6.51
CA SER A 76 11.19 12.02 7.72
C SER A 76 11.61 10.59 7.40
N PHE A 77 12.17 9.89 8.40
CA PHE A 77 12.65 8.52 8.25
C PHE A 77 11.83 7.53 9.08
N ALA A 78 11.73 6.32 8.56
CA ALA A 78 11.10 5.19 9.24
C ALA A 78 11.90 3.90 8.99
N THR A 79 11.77 2.95 9.90
CA THR A 79 12.27 1.58 9.74
C THR A 79 11.14 0.70 9.22
N VAL A 80 11.41 -0.10 8.18
CA VAL A 80 10.50 -1.16 7.74
C VAL A 80 10.44 -2.25 8.81
N ILE A 81 9.25 -2.53 9.33
CA ILE A 81 9.02 -3.54 10.37
C ILE A 81 8.27 -4.77 9.85
N SER A 82 7.66 -4.67 8.66
CA SER A 82 7.03 -5.79 7.98
C SER A 82 7.19 -5.64 6.46
N THR A 83 7.34 -6.77 5.77
CA THR A 83 7.46 -6.86 4.31
C THR A 83 6.41 -7.82 3.74
N THR A 84 5.38 -8.15 4.51
CA THR A 84 4.35 -9.12 4.10
C THR A 84 3.61 -8.62 2.86
N GLY A 85 3.66 -9.41 1.78
CA GLY A 85 2.99 -9.07 0.52
C GLY A 85 3.80 -8.15 -0.41
N HIS A 86 5.07 -7.87 -0.09
CA HIS A 86 6.00 -7.11 -0.93
C HIS A 86 6.90 -8.02 -1.80
N GLY A 87 6.33 -9.14 -2.28
CA GLY A 87 7.01 -10.16 -3.10
C GLY A 87 7.56 -11.36 -2.31
N ASN A 88 7.98 -12.40 -3.04
CA ASN A 88 8.68 -13.56 -2.50
C ASN A 88 9.85 -13.98 -3.43
N PRO A 89 11.12 -13.71 -3.06
CA PRO A 89 11.53 -13.03 -1.83
C PRO A 89 11.13 -11.54 -1.85
N PRO A 90 10.92 -10.92 -0.68
CA PRO A 90 10.65 -9.49 -0.62
C PRO A 90 11.88 -8.71 -1.08
N HIS A 91 11.65 -7.70 -1.92
CA HIS A 91 12.72 -6.85 -2.47
C HIS A 91 13.22 -5.79 -1.47
N VAL A 92 12.48 -5.56 -0.37
CA VAL A 92 12.90 -4.75 0.79
C VAL A 92 12.99 -5.66 2.01
N LYS A 93 14.02 -5.48 2.84
CA LYS A 93 14.21 -6.27 4.07
C LYS A 93 13.61 -5.56 5.28
N VAL A 94 13.10 -6.31 6.24
CA VAL A 94 12.80 -5.79 7.58
C VAL A 94 14.08 -5.19 8.19
N GLY A 95 13.95 -4.06 8.88
CA GLY A 95 15.08 -3.27 9.39
C GLY A 95 15.61 -2.23 8.40
N THR A 96 15.18 -2.25 7.13
CA THR A 96 15.58 -1.24 6.15
C THR A 96 15.09 0.13 6.60
N ARG A 97 16.02 1.09 6.69
CA ARG A 97 15.69 2.50 6.88
C ARG A 97 15.26 3.11 5.56
N VAL A 98 14.11 3.77 5.55
CA VAL A 98 13.53 4.41 4.36
C VAL A 98 13.16 5.85 4.66
N ARG A 99 13.23 6.71 3.64
CA ARG A 99 12.77 8.09 3.73
C ARG A 99 11.33 8.17 3.24
N ILE A 100 10.45 8.81 4.00
CA ILE A 100 9.06 8.98 3.61
C ILE A 100 8.99 10.02 2.49
N VAL A 101 8.44 9.64 1.34
CA VAL A 101 8.23 10.58 0.22
C VAL A 101 6.87 11.22 0.34
N LYS A 102 5.82 10.40 0.51
CA LYS A 102 4.45 10.87 0.70
C LYS A 102 3.61 9.76 1.32
N CYS A 103 2.73 10.13 2.25
CA CYS A 103 1.66 9.26 2.72
C CYS A 103 0.32 9.94 2.44
N ILE A 104 -0.67 9.13 2.07
CA ILE A 104 -2.02 9.60 1.80
C ILE A 104 -3.01 8.80 2.64
N PRO A 105 -3.96 9.44 3.33
CA PRO A 105 -5.07 8.74 3.95
C PRO A 105 -6.01 8.26 2.84
N THR A 106 -6.17 6.94 2.70
CA THR A 106 -7.00 6.34 1.65
C THR A 106 -7.54 4.99 2.11
N THR A 107 -8.59 4.52 1.44
CA THR A 107 -8.91 3.09 1.43
C THR A 107 -7.91 2.36 0.55
N PHE A 108 -7.47 1.18 0.98
CA PHE A 108 -6.56 0.32 0.25
C PHE A 108 -6.79 -1.15 0.57
N TYR A 109 -6.27 -2.02 -0.29
CA TYR A 109 -6.76 -3.39 -0.38
C TYR A 109 -5.66 -4.43 -0.34
N ASP A 110 -5.94 -5.46 0.45
CA ASP A 110 -5.44 -6.81 0.22
C ASP A 110 -6.21 -7.44 -0.94
N LEU A 111 -5.51 -8.02 -1.90
CA LEU A 111 -6.16 -8.61 -3.06
C LEU A 111 -5.50 -9.89 -3.54
N LYS A 112 -6.27 -10.65 -4.29
CA LYS A 112 -5.84 -11.87 -4.97
C LYS A 112 -5.88 -11.63 -6.47
N LEU A 113 -4.77 -11.92 -7.15
CA LEU A 113 -4.65 -11.89 -8.59
C LEU A 113 -5.35 -13.11 -9.22
N SER A 114 -5.61 -13.06 -10.53
CA SER A 114 -6.22 -14.16 -11.29
C SER A 114 -5.44 -15.48 -11.21
N ASN A 115 -4.11 -15.40 -11.13
CA ASN A 115 -3.22 -16.55 -10.94
C ASN A 115 -3.21 -17.09 -9.50
N GLY A 116 -4.06 -16.55 -8.62
CA GLY A 116 -4.20 -16.94 -7.23
C GLY A 116 -3.15 -16.35 -6.29
N LYS A 117 -2.16 -15.59 -6.78
CA LYS A 117 -1.19 -14.89 -5.94
C LYS A 117 -1.85 -13.78 -5.14
N TYR A 118 -1.28 -13.50 -3.98
CA TYR A 118 -1.72 -12.43 -3.10
C TYR A 118 -0.83 -11.20 -3.27
N HIS A 119 -1.42 -10.01 -3.28
CA HIS A 119 -0.70 -8.75 -3.47
C HIS A 119 -1.09 -7.72 -2.43
N ARG A 120 -0.09 -6.99 -1.94
CA ARG A 120 -0.22 -5.81 -1.08
C ARG A 120 0.64 -4.68 -1.67
N TRP A 121 0.14 -3.46 -1.83
CA TRP A 121 -1.22 -2.96 -1.68
C TRP A 121 -1.64 -2.31 -3.00
N LEU A 122 -2.95 -2.25 -3.26
CA LEU A 122 -3.51 -1.27 -4.20
C LEU A 122 -4.42 -0.31 -3.43
N ALA A 123 -4.29 0.98 -3.71
CA ALA A 123 -5.21 1.99 -3.22
C ALA A 123 -6.56 1.90 -3.97
N GLU A 124 -7.62 2.43 -3.37
CA GLU A 124 -8.95 2.45 -4.00
C GLU A 124 -8.99 3.15 -5.35
N PHE A 125 -8.29 4.28 -5.47
CA PHE A 125 -8.17 5.00 -6.74
C PHE A 125 -7.27 4.28 -7.77
N GLU A 126 -6.67 3.14 -7.44
CA GLU A 126 -5.92 2.27 -8.36
C GLU A 126 -6.76 1.12 -8.89
N LEU A 127 -8.05 1.09 -8.54
CA LEU A 127 -9.02 0.08 -8.92
C LEU A 127 -10.21 0.71 -9.64
N ALA A 128 -10.84 -0.07 -10.51
CA ALA A 128 -12.09 0.25 -11.18
C ALA A 128 -13.08 -0.91 -11.09
N ASN A 129 -14.37 -0.61 -11.20
CA ASN A 129 -15.39 -1.64 -11.36
C ASN A 129 -15.16 -2.39 -12.69
N PRO A 130 -15.36 -3.72 -12.71
CA PRO A 130 -15.40 -4.45 -13.97
C PRO A 130 -16.58 -3.99 -14.81
N ILE A 131 -16.39 -3.91 -16.13
CA ILE A 131 -17.42 -3.60 -17.12
C ILE A 131 -18.30 -4.83 -17.33
#